data_AF-K2N2J9-F1
#
_entry.id   AF-K2N2J9-F1
#
_cell.length_a   1.000
_cell.length_b   1.000
_cell.length_c   1.000
_cell.angle_alpha   90.00
_cell.angle_beta   90.00
_cell.angle_gamma   90.00
#
_symmetry.space_group_name_H-M   'P 1'
#
loop_
_entity.id
_entity.type
_entity.pdbx_description
1 polymer ?
#
loop_
_entity_poly.entity_id
_entity_poly.type
_entity_poly.pdbx_seq_one_letter_code
_entity_poly.pdbx_strand_id
1 'polypeptide(L)'
;MDAFADALNVTLRHCVLAGGAQLRIGGLSESTAHLMPHALVNMTNVTSVEGTIVLHGAMPQHSSVLLANSTLRATVGGSQYVPTTPGHEGFRHAPALVLDGVRLLSTRFVMTRSTLVCGGESCAAILVERDLGVNLSSVFYMDNCVVRSRMHVMYALASDLRVAGGSVFSIQSSSWSAPSTEYFSGAFVFRDAAVEGGSVLQVVSSTFRLGFAMFMATTLTV
;
A
#
# COMPACT_ATOMS: atom_id res chain seq x y z
N MET A 1 -7.37 -36.13 6.57
CA MET A 1 -6.25 -35.21 6.83
C MET A 1 -6.50 -34.00 5.97
N ASP A 2 -6.84 -32.87 6.59
CA ASP A 2 -7.13 -31.64 5.88
C ASP A 2 -5.79 -31.05 5.41
N ALA A 3 -5.51 -31.13 4.11
CA ALA A 3 -4.23 -30.70 3.55
C ALA A 3 -3.97 -29.18 3.66
N PHE A 4 -4.92 -28.44 4.23
CA PHE A 4 -4.95 -26.98 4.37
C PHE A 4 -5.21 -26.50 5.80
N ALA A 5 -5.08 -27.38 6.81
CA ALA A 5 -5.30 -27.00 8.21
C ALA A 5 -4.27 -25.98 8.74
N ASP A 6 -3.06 -25.97 8.17
CA ASP A 6 -1.99 -25.09 8.64
C ASP A 6 -1.91 -23.79 7.82
N ALA A 7 -1.87 -22.67 8.54
CA ALA A 7 -1.67 -21.35 7.97
C ALA A 7 -0.31 -21.24 7.27
N LEU A 8 -0.25 -20.52 6.14
CA LEU A 8 1.01 -20.16 5.53
C LEU A 8 1.67 -19.03 6.33
N ASN A 9 2.72 -19.34 7.10
CA ASN A 9 3.46 -18.36 7.88
C ASN A 9 4.70 -17.86 7.16
N VAL A 10 4.77 -16.55 6.93
CA VAL A 10 5.93 -15.86 6.35
C VAL A 10 6.39 -14.80 7.35
N THR A 11 7.61 -14.92 7.87
CA THR A 11 8.16 -13.94 8.81
C THR A 11 9.48 -13.37 8.30
N LEU A 12 9.56 -12.05 8.21
CA LEU A 12 10.79 -11.30 7.98
C LEU A 12 11.07 -10.44 9.21
N ARG A 13 12.22 -10.64 9.83
CA ARG A 13 12.60 -9.94 11.07
C ARG A 13 14.05 -9.48 10.99
N HIS A 14 14.29 -8.18 11.19
CA HIS A 14 15.62 -7.58 11.06
C HIS A 14 16.25 -7.78 9.67
N CYS A 15 15.43 -7.84 8.63
CA CYS A 15 15.89 -7.99 7.26
C CYS A 15 16.31 -6.63 6.67
N VAL A 16 17.28 -6.66 5.75
CA VAL A 16 17.71 -5.48 4.99
C VAL A 16 17.48 -5.74 3.51
N LEU A 17 16.77 -4.82 2.83
CA LEU A 17 16.66 -4.75 1.37
C LEU A 17 17.53 -3.60 0.90
N ALA A 18 18.44 -3.84 -0.04
CA ALA A 18 19.41 -2.83 -0.46
C ALA A 18 19.60 -2.81 -1.98
N GLY A 19 19.99 -1.66 -2.51
CA GLY A 19 20.54 -1.53 -3.86
C GLY A 19 19.56 -1.92 -4.97
N GLY A 20 18.29 -1.55 -4.85
CA GLY A 20 17.29 -1.86 -5.87
C GLY A 20 16.55 -3.19 -5.67
N ALA A 21 16.85 -3.94 -4.60
CA ALA A 21 16.20 -5.23 -4.33
C ALA A 21 14.66 -5.08 -4.23
N GLN A 22 13.95 -6.04 -4.82
CA GLN A 22 12.49 -6.10 -4.77
C GLN A 22 12.04 -7.32 -3.97
N LEU A 23 11.32 -7.09 -2.87
CA LEU A 23 10.61 -8.14 -2.15
C LEU A 23 9.18 -8.18 -2.65
N ARG A 24 8.81 -9.20 -3.43
CA ARG A 24 7.45 -9.36 -3.94
C ARG A 24 6.71 -10.44 -3.13
N ILE A 25 5.63 -10.03 -2.48
CA ILE A 25 4.68 -10.91 -1.79
C ILE A 25 3.47 -11.03 -2.71
N GLY A 26 3.41 -12.13 -3.45
CA GLY A 26 2.33 -12.43 -4.37
C GLY A 26 1.21 -13.19 -3.70
N GLY A 27 0.00 -12.65 -3.79
CA GLY A 27 -1.25 -13.35 -3.63
C GLY A 27 -1.64 -14.09 -4.91
N LEU A 28 -2.95 -14.29 -5.06
CA LEU A 28 -3.54 -15.17 -6.07
C LEU A 28 -4.58 -14.41 -6.91
N SER A 29 -5.21 -15.11 -7.86
CA SER A 29 -6.50 -14.64 -8.38
C SER A 29 -7.56 -14.71 -7.28
N GLU A 30 -8.58 -13.86 -7.34
CA GLU A 30 -9.69 -13.90 -6.38
C GLU A 30 -10.35 -15.28 -6.32
N SER A 31 -10.58 -15.92 -7.48
CA SER A 31 -11.16 -17.26 -7.58
C SER A 31 -10.36 -18.34 -6.85
N THR A 32 -9.03 -18.20 -6.78
CA THR A 32 -8.15 -19.17 -6.13
C THR A 32 -7.93 -18.82 -4.65
N ALA A 33 -7.96 -17.53 -4.29
CA ALA A 33 -7.74 -17.05 -2.93
C ALA A 33 -8.73 -17.66 -1.92
N HIS A 34 -9.97 -17.94 -2.34
CA HIS A 34 -10.99 -18.60 -1.51
C HIS A 34 -10.71 -20.07 -1.20
N LEU A 35 -9.88 -20.73 -2.01
CA LEU A 35 -9.56 -22.15 -1.89
C LEU A 35 -8.26 -22.41 -1.12
N MET A 36 -7.49 -21.35 -0.86
CA MET A 36 -6.17 -21.46 -0.24
C MET A 36 -6.26 -21.27 1.28
N PRO A 37 -5.35 -21.90 2.05
CA PRO A 37 -5.24 -21.65 3.47
C PRO A 37 -4.88 -20.19 3.72
N HIS A 38 -5.31 -19.68 4.87
CA HIS A 38 -5.00 -18.31 5.27
C HIS A 38 -3.48 -18.13 5.43
N ALA A 39 -3.00 -16.92 5.12
CA ALA A 39 -1.59 -16.57 5.19
C ALA A 39 -1.35 -15.50 6.27
N LEU A 40 -0.29 -15.68 7.06
CA LEU A 40 0.19 -14.71 8.03
C LEU A 40 1.58 -14.22 7.57
N VAL A 41 1.62 -13.01 7.04
CA VAL A 41 2.84 -12.36 6.58
C VAL A 41 3.24 -11.28 7.58
N ASN A 42 4.37 -11.49 8.28
CA ASN A 42 4.83 -10.60 9.32
C ASN A 42 6.22 -10.04 9.00
N MET A 43 6.28 -8.74 8.74
CA MET A 43 7.50 -7.99 8.47
C MET A 43 7.75 -7.02 9.62
N THR A 44 8.76 -7.30 10.45
CA THR A 44 9.13 -6.44 11.57
C THR A 44 10.59 -6.03 11.54
N ASN A 45 10.87 -4.79 11.91
CA ASN A 45 12.23 -4.24 11.92
C ASN A 45 12.94 -4.41 10.56
N VAL A 46 12.19 -4.26 9.46
CA VAL A 46 12.76 -4.33 8.11
C VAL A 46 13.34 -2.96 7.75
N THR A 47 14.55 -2.96 7.21
CA THR A 47 15.20 -1.76 6.68
C THR A 47 15.33 -1.89 5.17
N SER A 48 14.77 -0.96 4.41
CA SER A 48 14.95 -0.90 2.95
C SER A 48 15.69 0.37 2.57
N VAL A 49 16.76 0.25 1.78
CA VAL A 49 17.54 1.37 1.23
C VAL A 49 17.64 1.18 -0.28
N GLU A 50 16.91 1.99 -1.01
CA GLU A 50 16.71 1.88 -2.45
C GLU A 50 15.99 0.59 -2.89
N GLY A 51 15.44 -0.19 -1.95
CA GLY A 51 14.64 -1.38 -2.23
C GLY A 51 13.14 -1.10 -2.19
N THR A 52 12.37 -2.01 -2.80
CA THR A 52 10.91 -1.90 -2.91
C THR A 52 10.25 -3.16 -2.37
N ILE A 53 9.22 -2.99 -1.53
CA ILE A 53 8.32 -4.08 -1.15
C ILE A 53 7.10 -3.99 -2.07
N VAL A 54 6.69 -5.10 -2.66
CA VAL A 54 5.50 -5.19 -3.52
C VAL A 54 4.55 -6.21 -2.93
N LEU A 55 3.34 -5.78 -2.60
CA LEU A 55 2.21 -6.68 -2.32
C LEU A 55 1.35 -6.74 -3.57
N HIS A 56 1.10 -7.95 -4.10
CA HIS A 56 0.40 -8.12 -5.36
C HIS A 56 -0.76 -9.12 -5.25
N GLY A 57 -1.90 -8.85 -5.89
CA GLY A 57 -3.00 -9.81 -6.05
C GLY A 57 -3.91 -9.99 -4.83
N ALA A 58 -4.76 -11.02 -4.88
CA ALA A 58 -5.71 -11.34 -3.83
C ALA A 58 -5.09 -12.20 -2.73
N MET A 59 -5.16 -11.73 -1.49
CA MET A 59 -4.74 -12.54 -0.34
C MET A 59 -5.79 -13.61 -0.04
N PRO A 60 -5.38 -14.83 0.39
CA PRO A 60 -6.34 -15.83 0.85
C PRO A 60 -7.24 -15.28 1.95
N GLN A 61 -8.46 -15.80 2.07
CA GLN A 61 -9.38 -15.28 3.09
C GLN A 61 -8.83 -15.46 4.50
N HIS A 62 -9.19 -14.53 5.39
CA HIS A 62 -8.77 -14.54 6.80
C HIS A 62 -7.24 -14.37 7.01
N SER A 63 -6.53 -13.92 5.98
CA SER A 63 -5.10 -13.64 6.06
C SER A 63 -4.78 -12.38 6.86
N SER A 64 -3.52 -12.23 7.24
CA SER A 64 -2.98 -10.99 7.81
C SER A 64 -1.62 -10.66 7.21
N VAL A 65 -1.43 -9.39 6.86
CA VAL A 65 -0.16 -8.81 6.44
C VAL A 65 0.19 -7.68 7.41
N LEU A 66 1.28 -7.84 8.14
CA LEU A 66 1.79 -6.86 9.10
C LEU A 66 3.14 -6.32 8.62
N LEU A 67 3.27 -5.00 8.53
CA LEU A 67 4.54 -4.30 8.40
C LEU A 67 4.71 -3.36 9.62
N ALA A 68 5.63 -3.69 10.52
CA ALA A 68 5.82 -2.94 11.76
C ALA A 68 7.26 -2.52 12.00
N ASN A 69 7.45 -1.40 12.70
CA ASN A 69 8.75 -0.93 13.20
C ASN A 69 9.82 -0.83 12.09
N SER A 70 9.43 -0.50 10.86
CA SER A 70 10.28 -0.64 9.68
C SER A 70 10.65 0.72 9.09
N THR A 71 11.81 0.81 8.45
CA THR A 71 12.27 2.02 7.76
C THR A 71 12.51 1.68 6.30
N LEU A 72 11.69 2.22 5.41
CA LEU A 72 11.78 1.98 3.98
C LEU A 72 12.13 3.29 3.26
N ARG A 73 13.20 3.26 2.49
CA ARG A 73 13.68 4.43 1.73
C ARG A 73 13.92 4.03 0.29
N ALA A 74 13.46 4.86 -0.63
CA ALA A 74 13.75 4.73 -2.05
C ALA A 74 13.94 6.10 -2.70
N THR A 75 14.75 6.16 -3.75
CA THR A 75 14.97 7.36 -4.56
C THR A 75 14.85 7.05 -6.05
N VAL A 76 14.43 8.04 -6.84
CA VAL A 76 14.23 7.89 -8.30
C VAL A 76 15.48 7.33 -9.00
N GLY A 77 16.68 7.65 -8.51
CA GLY A 77 17.95 7.14 -9.05
C GLY A 77 18.34 5.74 -8.56
N GLY A 78 17.95 5.33 -7.35
CA GLY A 78 18.33 4.04 -6.77
C GLY A 78 17.32 2.91 -6.99
N SER A 79 16.04 3.26 -7.10
CA SER A 79 14.96 2.29 -7.35
C SER A 79 15.12 1.59 -8.70
N GLN A 80 14.87 0.28 -8.68
CA GLN A 80 14.77 -0.58 -9.88
C GLN A 80 13.33 -1.00 -10.16
N TYR A 81 12.36 -0.44 -9.45
CA TYR A 81 10.95 -0.71 -9.71
C TYR A 81 10.53 -0.05 -11.02
N VAL A 82 9.85 -0.81 -11.88
CA VAL A 82 9.29 -0.33 -13.15
C VAL A 82 7.78 -0.49 -13.08
N PRO A 83 7.01 0.61 -13.16
CA PRO A 83 5.55 0.54 -13.25
C PRO A 83 5.11 -0.31 -14.43
N THR A 84 4.00 -1.00 -14.25
CA THR A 84 3.42 -1.91 -15.26
C THR A 84 2.02 -1.50 -15.66
N THR A 85 1.54 -0.37 -15.16
CA THR A 85 0.30 0.28 -15.58
C THR A 85 0.42 0.70 -17.05
N PRO A 86 -0.50 0.27 -17.93
CA PRO A 86 -0.47 0.63 -19.35
C PRO A 86 -0.41 2.14 -19.57
N GLY A 87 0.41 2.58 -20.53
CA GLY A 87 0.60 4.00 -20.86
C GLY A 87 1.42 4.79 -19.84
N HIS A 88 1.94 4.11 -18.79
CA HIS A 88 2.82 4.70 -17.79
C HIS A 88 4.19 4.02 -17.75
N GLU A 89 4.55 3.26 -18.79
CA GLU A 89 5.81 2.48 -18.82
C GLU A 89 7.07 3.37 -18.80
N GLY A 90 6.95 4.63 -19.23
CA GLY A 90 8.03 5.62 -19.22
C GLY A 90 8.21 6.37 -17.90
N PHE A 91 7.27 6.24 -16.95
CA PHE A 91 7.36 6.98 -15.68
C PHE A 91 8.29 6.27 -14.70
N ARG A 92 9.35 6.98 -14.28
CA ARG A 92 10.26 6.49 -13.25
C ARG A 92 9.76 6.94 -11.87
N HIS A 93 9.08 6.04 -11.18
CA HIS A 93 8.77 6.18 -9.76
C HIS A 93 9.75 5.40 -8.90
N ALA A 94 9.93 5.83 -7.64
CA ALA A 94 10.75 5.12 -6.67
C ALA A 94 9.97 4.76 -5.40
N PRO A 95 8.99 3.87 -5.51
CA PRO A 95 8.20 3.47 -4.36
C PRO A 95 9.01 2.66 -3.37
N ALA A 96 8.78 2.96 -2.09
CA ALA A 96 9.22 2.12 -0.98
C ALA A 96 8.26 0.92 -0.82
N LEU A 97 6.97 1.15 -1.07
CA LEU A 97 5.91 0.13 -1.07
C LEU A 97 5.06 0.24 -2.34
N VAL A 98 4.74 -0.90 -2.94
CA VAL A 98 3.79 -1.00 -4.05
C VAL A 98 2.63 -1.90 -3.64
N LEU A 99 1.41 -1.44 -3.89
CA LEU A 99 0.17 -2.21 -3.79
C LEU A 99 -0.34 -2.43 -5.21
N ASP A 100 -0.15 -3.64 -5.71
CA ASP A 100 -0.35 -3.98 -7.10
C ASP A 100 -1.54 -4.95 -7.26
N GLY A 101 -2.73 -4.45 -7.60
CA GLY A 101 -3.93 -5.27 -7.72
C GLY A 101 -4.30 -5.96 -6.42
N VAL A 102 -4.03 -5.28 -5.30
CA VAL A 102 -4.25 -5.85 -3.97
C VAL A 102 -5.73 -5.95 -3.69
N ARG A 103 -6.19 -7.17 -3.43
CA ARG A 103 -7.57 -7.47 -3.03
C ARG A 103 -7.55 -8.13 -1.65
N LEU A 104 -8.03 -7.39 -0.65
CA LEU A 104 -8.23 -7.89 0.70
C LEU A 104 -9.64 -8.48 0.79
N LEU A 105 -9.72 -9.78 1.11
CA LEU A 105 -10.97 -10.53 1.23
C LEU A 105 -11.01 -11.13 2.63
N SER A 106 -11.79 -10.58 3.55
CA SER A 106 -11.70 -10.92 4.99
C SER A 106 -10.28 -10.84 5.56
N THR A 107 -9.44 -9.97 5.00
CA THR A 107 -7.99 -9.92 5.25
C THR A 107 -7.62 -8.63 5.97
N ARG A 108 -6.59 -8.69 6.82
CA ARG A 108 -6.06 -7.53 7.56
C ARG A 108 -4.70 -7.13 7.02
N PHE A 109 -4.60 -5.97 6.40
CA PHE A 109 -3.34 -5.28 6.14
C PHE A 109 -3.10 -4.24 7.23
N VAL A 110 -1.98 -4.33 7.93
CA VAL A 110 -1.62 -3.42 9.02
C VAL A 110 -0.20 -2.92 8.78
N MET A 111 -0.04 -1.60 8.69
CA MET A 111 1.25 -0.94 8.77
C MET A 111 1.32 -0.09 10.03
N THR A 112 2.32 -0.28 10.88
CA THR A 112 2.44 0.50 12.11
C THR A 112 3.87 0.88 12.47
N ARG A 113 4.07 2.05 13.10
CA ARG A 113 5.37 2.51 13.60
C ARG A 113 6.47 2.46 12.53
N SER A 114 6.11 2.78 11.30
CA SER A 114 7.00 2.61 10.14
C SER A 114 7.22 3.92 9.42
N THR A 115 8.44 4.09 8.91
CA THR A 115 8.86 5.30 8.19
C THR A 115 9.07 4.96 6.72
N LEU A 116 8.41 5.67 5.82
CA LEU A 116 8.56 5.55 4.38
C LEU A 116 9.09 6.88 3.82
N VAL A 117 10.22 6.84 3.11
CA VAL A 117 10.84 8.03 2.53
C VAL A 117 11.08 7.81 1.04
N CYS A 118 10.54 8.71 0.24
CA CYS A 118 10.69 8.74 -1.20
C CYS A 118 11.43 10.02 -1.63
N GLY A 119 12.60 9.87 -2.24
CA GLY A 119 13.41 10.98 -2.73
C GLY A 119 13.41 11.12 -4.26
N GLY A 120 13.43 12.34 -4.77
CA GLY A 120 13.40 12.66 -6.20
C GLY A 120 12.12 13.38 -6.60
N GLU A 121 12.12 14.07 -7.73
CA GLU A 121 11.05 15.01 -8.10
C GLU A 121 9.72 14.32 -8.41
N SER A 122 9.72 13.15 -9.05
CA SER A 122 8.53 12.37 -9.43
C SER A 122 8.12 11.30 -8.40
N CYS A 123 8.65 11.36 -7.18
CA CYS A 123 8.59 10.24 -6.24
C CYS A 123 7.18 10.03 -5.65
N ALA A 124 6.75 8.77 -5.56
CA ALA A 124 5.58 8.33 -4.81
C ALA A 124 6.00 7.28 -3.77
N ALA A 125 5.80 7.53 -2.47
CA ALA A 125 6.30 6.63 -1.42
C ALA A 125 5.57 5.28 -1.42
N ILE A 126 4.26 5.33 -1.64
CA ILE A 126 3.39 4.19 -1.85
C ILE A 126 2.80 4.32 -3.26
N LEU A 127 3.03 3.33 -4.11
CA LEU A 127 2.45 3.28 -5.45
C LEU A 127 1.29 2.28 -5.44
N VAL A 128 0.17 2.64 -6.03
CA VAL A 128 -0.96 1.73 -6.24
C VAL A 128 -1.11 1.51 -7.74
N GLU A 129 -1.11 0.25 -8.16
CA GLU A 129 -1.33 -0.17 -9.55
C GLU A 129 -2.46 -1.20 -9.59
N ARG A 130 -3.21 -1.27 -10.69
CA ARG A 130 -4.30 -2.25 -10.89
C ARG A 130 -5.33 -2.32 -9.76
N ASP A 131 -5.62 -1.15 -9.16
CA ASP A 131 -6.56 -0.92 -8.06
C ASP A 131 -6.14 -1.46 -6.68
N LEU A 132 -6.77 -0.88 -5.65
CA LEU A 132 -6.75 -1.35 -4.27
C LEU A 132 -8.18 -1.66 -3.81
N GLY A 133 -8.47 -2.94 -3.56
CA GLY A 133 -9.75 -3.41 -3.05
C GLY A 133 -9.67 -3.88 -1.60
N VAL A 134 -10.57 -3.36 -0.76
CA VAL A 134 -10.76 -3.77 0.64
C VAL A 134 -12.20 -4.24 0.78
N ASN A 135 -12.43 -5.55 0.81
CA ASN A 135 -13.77 -6.13 0.73
C ASN A 135 -13.99 -7.28 1.74
N LEU A 136 -15.25 -7.65 1.98
CA LEU A 136 -15.64 -8.75 2.88
C LEU A 136 -15.11 -8.56 4.31
N SER A 137 -15.51 -7.48 4.99
CA SER A 137 -15.07 -7.19 6.37
C SER A 137 -13.54 -7.15 6.52
N SER A 138 -12.85 -6.68 5.49
CA SER A 138 -11.40 -6.50 5.49
C SER A 138 -10.99 -5.23 6.20
N VAL A 139 -9.72 -5.17 6.59
CA VAL A 139 -9.13 -4.01 7.24
C VAL A 139 -7.85 -3.61 6.51
N PHE A 140 -7.78 -2.37 6.06
CA PHE A 140 -6.54 -1.71 5.69
C PHE A 140 -6.26 -0.62 6.72
N TYR A 141 -5.22 -0.82 7.53
CA TYR A 141 -4.94 0.03 8.67
C TYR A 141 -3.50 0.53 8.64
N MET A 142 -3.32 1.84 8.80
CA MET A 142 -2.01 2.47 8.96
C MET A 142 -2.00 3.32 10.21
N ASP A 143 -1.06 3.08 11.13
CA ASP A 143 -0.98 3.78 12.41
C ASP A 143 0.45 4.18 12.80
N ASN A 144 0.61 5.39 13.33
CA ASN A 144 1.89 5.90 13.79
C ASN A 144 2.99 5.79 12.71
N CYS A 145 2.61 6.06 11.45
CA CYS A 145 3.52 6.02 10.31
C CYS A 145 4.02 7.42 9.97
N VAL A 146 5.26 7.50 9.47
CA VAL A 146 5.82 8.73 8.92
C VAL A 146 6.09 8.50 7.45
N VAL A 147 5.32 9.15 6.57
CA VAL A 147 5.48 8.99 5.12
C VAL A 147 5.85 10.32 4.49
N ARG A 148 7.03 10.37 3.89
CA ARG A 148 7.60 11.57 3.29
C ARG A 148 7.94 11.31 1.85
N SER A 149 7.40 12.16 0.98
CA SER A 149 7.71 12.16 -0.45
C SER A 149 7.81 13.60 -0.95
N ARG A 150 8.40 13.81 -2.12
CA ARG A 150 8.41 15.13 -2.78
C ARG A 150 7.09 15.43 -3.47
N MET A 151 6.56 14.46 -4.22
CA MET A 151 5.41 14.67 -5.12
C MET A 151 4.13 14.06 -4.58
N HIS A 152 4.09 12.73 -4.46
CA HIS A 152 2.92 12.03 -3.96
C HIS A 152 3.27 11.17 -2.76
N VAL A 153 2.36 11.06 -1.80
CA VAL A 153 2.56 10.04 -0.77
C VAL A 153 2.08 8.67 -1.23
N MET A 154 0.77 8.49 -1.39
CA MET A 154 0.12 7.34 -1.99
C MET A 154 -0.46 7.76 -3.33
N TYR A 155 0.10 7.21 -4.41
CA TYR A 155 -0.25 7.57 -5.77
C TYR A 155 -0.78 6.35 -6.50
N ALA A 156 -2.02 6.41 -6.98
CA ALA A 156 -2.62 5.37 -7.78
C ALA A 156 -2.49 5.70 -9.26
N LEU A 157 -1.68 4.93 -9.97
CA LEU A 157 -1.49 5.07 -11.42
C LEU A 157 -2.74 4.57 -12.13
N ALA A 158 -3.60 5.50 -12.56
CA ALA A 158 -4.87 5.19 -13.23
C ALA A 158 -5.70 4.10 -12.52
N SER A 159 -5.60 4.04 -11.19
CA SER A 159 -6.10 2.95 -10.36
C SER A 159 -7.09 3.47 -9.32
N ASP A 160 -8.05 2.63 -8.98
CA ASP A 160 -9.15 3.00 -8.10
C ASP A 160 -8.97 2.47 -6.67
N LEU A 161 -9.62 3.14 -5.72
CA LEU A 161 -9.82 2.65 -4.36
C LEU A 161 -11.25 2.14 -4.20
N ARG A 162 -11.41 0.89 -3.75
CA ARG A 162 -12.73 0.36 -3.39
C ARG A 162 -12.72 -0.21 -1.97
N VAL A 163 -13.56 0.33 -1.10
CA VAL A 163 -13.78 -0.14 0.26
C VAL A 163 -15.24 -0.60 0.37
N ALA A 164 -15.47 -1.89 0.50
CA ALA A 164 -16.81 -2.49 0.39
C ALA A 164 -17.07 -3.62 1.40
N GLY A 165 -18.34 -4.02 1.56
CA GLY A 165 -18.71 -5.20 2.34
C GLY A 165 -18.41 -5.08 3.84
N GLY A 166 -18.72 -3.93 4.46
CA GLY A 166 -18.45 -3.67 5.87
C GLY A 166 -16.96 -3.57 6.20
N SER A 167 -16.13 -3.20 5.22
CA SER A 167 -14.68 -3.10 5.39
C SER A 167 -14.25 -1.74 5.93
N VAL A 168 -13.02 -1.67 6.45
CA VAL A 168 -12.46 -0.43 7.02
C VAL A 168 -11.13 -0.12 6.37
N PHE A 169 -11.03 1.06 5.77
CA PHE A 169 -9.78 1.71 5.41
C PHE A 169 -9.53 2.85 6.40
N SER A 170 -8.47 2.77 7.19
CA SER A 170 -8.25 3.69 8.30
C SER A 170 -6.80 4.07 8.46
N ILE A 171 -6.56 5.38 8.52
CA ILE A 171 -5.24 5.97 8.79
C ILE A 171 -5.31 6.74 10.10
N GLN A 172 -4.40 6.48 11.02
CA GLN A 172 -4.40 7.06 12.35
C GLN A 172 -3.01 7.53 12.79
N SER A 173 -2.96 8.59 13.58
CA SER A 173 -1.76 9.04 14.31
C SER A 173 -0.51 9.20 13.45
N SER A 174 -0.67 9.49 12.15
CA SER A 174 0.41 9.41 11.17
C SER A 174 0.80 10.80 10.65
N SER A 175 2.04 10.94 10.18
CA SER A 175 2.55 12.17 9.57
C SER A 175 2.81 11.95 8.09
N TRP A 176 2.21 12.80 7.25
CA TRP A 176 2.24 12.69 5.80
C TRP A 176 2.81 13.97 5.20
N SER A 177 3.82 13.87 4.34
CA SER A 177 4.45 15.02 3.71
C SER A 177 4.64 14.83 2.22
N ALA A 178 4.12 15.78 1.44
CA ALA A 178 4.28 15.91 -0.01
C ALA A 178 4.23 17.41 -0.35
N PRO A 179 5.37 18.12 -0.31
CA PRO A 179 5.40 19.58 -0.41
C PRO A 179 5.25 20.12 -1.83
N SER A 180 5.21 19.26 -2.86
CA SER A 180 4.97 19.71 -4.23
C SER A 180 3.68 20.53 -4.31
N THR A 181 3.76 21.64 -5.04
CA THR A 181 2.62 22.51 -5.36
C THR A 181 2.10 22.26 -6.77
N GLU A 182 2.67 21.28 -7.48
CA GLU A 182 2.19 20.90 -8.81
C GLU A 182 0.75 20.40 -8.72
N TYR A 183 -0.04 20.72 -9.75
CA TYR A 183 -1.42 20.29 -9.83
C TYR A 183 -1.48 18.75 -9.87
N PHE A 184 -2.44 18.15 -9.15
CA PHE A 184 -2.55 16.70 -8.92
C PHE A 184 -1.51 16.06 -7.99
N SER A 185 -0.59 16.84 -7.39
CA SER A 185 0.20 16.34 -6.26
C SER A 185 -0.67 16.18 -5.00
N GLY A 186 -0.31 15.27 -4.08
CA GLY A 186 -1.15 15.05 -2.91
C GLY A 186 -0.75 13.88 -2.02
N ALA A 187 -1.44 13.74 -0.89
CA ALA A 187 -1.23 12.60 0.01
C ALA A 187 -1.86 11.33 -0.55
N PHE A 188 -3.13 11.35 -0.93
CA PHE A 188 -3.82 10.19 -1.52
C PHE A 188 -4.44 10.61 -2.85
N VAL A 189 -3.97 10.03 -3.95
CA VAL A 189 -4.48 10.34 -5.29
C VAL A 189 -4.91 9.04 -5.94
N PHE A 190 -6.20 8.92 -6.23
CA PHE A 190 -6.83 7.80 -6.93
C PHE A 190 -7.52 8.32 -8.20
N ARG A 191 -7.76 7.43 -9.18
CA ARG A 191 -8.61 7.78 -10.31
C ARG A 191 -10.06 7.94 -9.83
N ASP A 192 -10.64 6.88 -9.26
CA ASP A 192 -11.93 6.92 -8.60
C ASP A 192 -11.85 6.26 -7.20
N ALA A 193 -12.77 6.63 -6.32
CA ALA A 193 -12.90 6.06 -4.99
C ALA A 193 -14.35 5.67 -4.69
N ALA A 194 -14.57 4.51 -4.10
CA ALA A 194 -15.89 4.03 -3.68
C ALA A 194 -15.84 3.45 -2.26
N VAL A 195 -16.79 3.87 -1.43
CA VAL A 195 -17.00 3.40 -0.06
C VAL A 195 -18.43 2.89 0.05
N GLU A 196 -18.64 1.58 0.03
CA GLU A 196 -19.97 0.99 -0.17
C GLU A 196 -20.31 -0.05 0.90
N GLY A 197 -21.60 -0.37 1.06
CA GLY A 197 -22.04 -1.52 1.85
C GLY A 197 -21.68 -1.43 3.34
N GLY A 198 -21.90 -0.26 3.95
CA GLY A 198 -21.60 -0.01 5.36
C GLY A 198 -20.11 0.07 5.70
N SER A 199 -19.26 0.28 4.69
CA SER A 199 -17.81 0.40 4.86
C SER A 199 -17.39 1.79 5.32
N VAL A 200 -16.14 1.90 5.78
CA VAL A 200 -15.59 3.14 6.33
C VAL A 200 -14.26 3.49 5.67
N LEU A 201 -14.14 4.73 5.21
CA LEU A 201 -12.87 5.38 4.89
C LEU A 201 -12.63 6.50 5.91
N GLN A 202 -11.58 6.40 6.71
CA GLN A 202 -11.27 7.40 7.72
C GLN A 202 -9.79 7.75 7.82
N VAL A 203 -9.54 9.02 8.19
CA VAL A 203 -8.23 9.56 8.51
C VAL A 203 -8.37 10.36 9.79
N VAL A 204 -7.70 9.93 10.87
CA VAL A 204 -7.89 10.48 12.22
C VAL A 204 -6.54 10.81 12.85
N SER A 205 -6.48 11.88 13.64
CA SER A 205 -5.29 12.28 14.42
C SER A 205 -3.98 12.34 13.61
N SER A 206 -4.07 12.63 12.31
CA SER A 206 -2.93 12.62 11.40
C SER A 206 -2.53 14.04 11.01
N THR A 207 -1.23 14.26 10.83
CA THR A 207 -0.65 15.55 10.43
C THR A 207 -0.28 15.52 8.96
N PHE A 208 -0.63 16.58 8.23
CA PHE A 208 -0.44 16.69 6.79
C PHE A 208 0.39 17.94 6.49
N ARG A 209 1.53 17.75 5.82
CA ARG A 209 2.38 18.83 5.28
C ARG A 209 2.39 18.71 3.76
N LEU A 210 1.35 19.24 3.14
CA LEU A 210 1.04 19.05 1.73
C LEU A 210 1.07 20.40 1.00
N GLY A 211 1.55 20.42 -0.25
CA GLY A 211 1.50 21.61 -1.09
C GLY A 211 0.18 21.78 -1.87
N PHE A 212 -0.62 20.71 -1.99
CA PHE A 212 -1.89 20.73 -2.74
C PHE A 212 -3.06 20.12 -1.97
N ALA A 213 -3.32 18.80 -2.09
CA ALA A 213 -4.52 18.17 -1.52
C ALA A 213 -4.23 16.92 -0.67
N MET A 214 -5.08 16.69 0.34
CA MET A 214 -5.02 15.48 1.18
C MET A 214 -5.54 14.26 0.42
N PHE A 215 -6.74 14.34 -0.17
CA PHE A 215 -7.35 13.26 -0.92
C PHE A 215 -7.86 13.78 -2.26
N MET A 216 -7.60 13.06 -3.33
CA MET A 216 -8.04 13.36 -4.68
C MET A 216 -8.57 12.11 -5.36
N ALA A 217 -9.76 12.23 -5.93
CA ALA A 217 -10.37 11.28 -6.84
C ALA A 217 -11.25 12.05 -7.83
N THR A 218 -11.43 11.52 -9.03
CA THR A 218 -12.36 12.07 -10.03
C THR A 218 -13.79 11.92 -9.54
N THR A 219 -14.10 10.72 -9.03
CA THR A 219 -15.38 10.40 -8.40
C THR A 219 -15.16 9.84 -7.00
N LEU A 220 -16.02 10.22 -6.06
CA LEU A 220 -16.16 9.59 -4.76
C LEU A 220 -17.60 9.11 -4.57
N THR A 221 -17.80 7.80 -4.53
CA THR A 221 -19.11 7.17 -4.28
C THR A 221 -19.20 6.72 -2.82
N VAL A 222 -20.29 7.04 -2.13
CA VAL A 222 -20.56 6.69 -0.72
C VAL A 222 -22.00 6.19 -0.57
#